data_AF-A0A7K2BX46-F1
#
_entry.id   AF-A0A7K2BX46-F1
#
_cell.length_a   1.000
_cell.length_b   1.000
_cell.length_c   1.000
_cell.angle_alpha   90.00
_cell.angle_beta   90.00
_cell.angle_gamma   90.00
#
_symmetry.space_group_name_H-M   'P 1'
#
loop_
_entity.id
_entity.type
_entity.pdbx_description
1 polymer ?
#
loop_
_entity_poly.entity_id
_entity_poly.type
_entity_poly.pdbx_seq_one_letter_code
_entity_poly.pdbx_strand_id
1 'polypeptide(L)'
;MFTGIVQGMGGVVGIETADGICRLTVDLGAHADGLMPGASVANNGACLTASGIDGPRVRFDVIAETMERTNLGALAVGDRVNIERSLRFGDELGGHVLSGHVSGTATVCEIIADGANRTMWFEVDPSLMRYLMWKGWVALDGASLTISGVDRTGGRIAVSLIPETLERTTLGHVTVGDLVNLEIDAHTQAIVQTVQDLLGDPDFRAQILGSDAAA
;
A
#
# COMPACT_ATOMS: atom_id res chain seq x y z
N MET A 1 -9.91 -6.16 -4.45
CA MET A 1 -9.25 -5.47 -5.58
C MET A 1 -9.64 -4.01 -5.53
N PHE A 2 -8.66 -3.15 -5.72
CA PHE A 2 -8.74 -1.70 -5.60
C PHE A 2 -7.96 -1.06 -6.76
N THR A 3 -8.02 0.27 -6.85
CA THR A 3 -7.39 1.07 -7.91
C THR A 3 -6.25 1.94 -7.40
N GLY A 4 -6.19 2.13 -6.09
CA GLY A 4 -5.32 3.06 -5.42
C GLY A 4 -5.73 4.52 -5.56
N ILE A 5 -6.95 4.79 -6.03
CA ILE A 5 -7.55 6.12 -5.97
C ILE A 5 -8.28 6.24 -4.64
N VAL A 6 -7.56 6.75 -3.63
CA VAL A 6 -8.09 6.99 -2.29
C VAL A 6 -9.33 7.87 -2.39
N GLN A 7 -10.44 7.43 -1.80
CA GLN A 7 -11.73 8.10 -1.89
C GLN A 7 -11.88 9.19 -0.82
N GLY A 8 -11.22 9.02 0.31
CA GLY A 8 -11.16 9.98 1.41
C GLY A 8 -10.38 9.43 2.60
N MET A 9 -10.40 10.16 3.71
CA MET A 9 -9.80 9.74 4.99
C MET A 9 -10.88 9.41 6.01
N GLY A 10 -10.74 8.28 6.69
CA GLY A 10 -11.59 7.87 7.80
C GLY A 10 -10.90 8.08 9.14
N GLY A 11 -11.67 8.44 10.18
CA GLY A 11 -11.15 8.63 11.53
C GLY A 11 -11.21 7.34 12.34
N VAL A 12 -10.12 6.96 13.01
CA VAL A 12 -10.10 5.83 13.93
C VAL A 12 -10.81 6.22 15.22
N VAL A 13 -11.94 5.57 15.51
CA VAL A 13 -12.81 5.90 16.66
C VAL A 13 -12.83 4.83 17.75
N GLY A 14 -12.25 3.66 17.49
CA GLY A 14 -12.15 2.58 18.47
C GLY A 14 -11.10 1.55 18.06
N ILE A 15 -10.37 1.04 19.05
CA ILE A 15 -9.41 -0.05 18.89
C ILE A 15 -9.59 -0.97 20.10
N GLU A 16 -10.00 -2.20 19.87
CA GLU A 16 -10.14 -3.21 20.93
C GLU A 16 -9.39 -4.48 20.54
N THR A 17 -8.53 -5.00 21.42
CA THR A 17 -7.85 -6.28 21.18
C THR A 17 -8.39 -7.35 22.10
N ALA A 18 -8.88 -8.45 21.53
CA ALA A 18 -9.36 -9.62 22.27
C ALA A 18 -9.02 -10.90 21.51
N ASP A 19 -8.61 -11.94 22.23
CA ASP A 19 -8.36 -13.29 21.68
C ASP A 19 -7.44 -13.32 20.43
N GLY A 20 -6.44 -12.43 20.38
CA GLY A 20 -5.48 -12.34 19.27
C GLY A 20 -6.00 -11.64 18.01
N ILE A 21 -7.20 -11.05 18.07
CA ILE A 21 -7.79 -10.22 17.00
C ILE A 21 -7.88 -8.78 17.48
N CYS A 22 -7.45 -7.85 16.64
CA CYS A 22 -7.66 -6.43 16.85
C CYS A 22 -8.90 -5.98 16.09
N ARG A 23 -9.90 -5.50 16.80
CA ARG A 23 -11.06 -4.82 16.23
C ARG A 23 -10.75 -3.34 16.06
N LEU A 24 -10.67 -2.91 14.81
CA LEU A 24 -10.49 -1.52 14.42
C LEU A 24 -11.85 -0.94 14.02
N THR A 25 -12.27 0.16 14.64
CA THR A 25 -13.48 0.90 14.26
C THR A 25 -13.09 2.22 13.61
N VAL A 26 -13.52 2.41 12.36
CA VAL A 26 -13.23 3.61 11.57
C VAL A 26 -14.54 4.29 11.16
N ASP A 27 -14.61 5.59 11.35
CA ASP A 27 -15.68 6.44 10.80
C ASP A 27 -15.37 6.72 9.33
N LEU A 28 -16.15 6.10 8.44
CA LEU A 28 -16.04 6.25 6.99
C LEU A 28 -16.93 7.36 6.43
N GLY A 29 -17.72 8.05 7.26
CA GLY A 29 -18.71 9.03 6.80
C GLY A 29 -19.61 8.47 5.70
N ALA A 30 -19.79 9.25 4.63
CA ALA A 30 -20.60 8.86 3.46
C ALA A 30 -20.05 7.63 2.70
N HIS A 31 -18.78 7.23 2.91
CA HIS A 31 -18.24 6.03 2.26
C HIS A 31 -18.82 4.73 2.86
N ALA A 32 -19.45 4.79 4.04
CA ALA A 32 -20.21 3.68 4.61
C ALA A 32 -21.55 3.43 3.89
N ASP A 33 -22.05 4.39 3.10
CA ASP A 33 -23.39 4.30 2.50
C ASP A 33 -23.51 3.10 1.55
N GLY A 34 -24.51 2.26 1.80
CA GLY A 34 -24.75 1.03 1.06
C GLY A 34 -23.63 0.00 1.18
N LEU A 35 -22.75 0.10 2.19
CA LEU A 35 -21.82 -0.96 2.55
C LEU A 35 -22.59 -2.08 3.25
N MET A 36 -22.25 -3.33 2.95
CA MET A 36 -22.84 -4.50 3.60
C MET A 36 -21.77 -5.24 4.42
N PRO A 37 -22.14 -5.93 5.52
CA PRO A 37 -21.22 -6.81 6.22
C PRO A 37 -20.58 -7.80 5.24
N GLY A 38 -19.28 -8.03 5.40
CA GLY A 38 -18.48 -8.84 4.47
C GLY A 38 -17.90 -8.07 3.28
N ALA A 39 -18.25 -6.80 3.08
CA ALA A 39 -17.62 -5.97 2.05
C ALA A 39 -16.16 -5.65 2.41
N SER A 40 -15.30 -5.57 1.38
CA SER A 40 -13.89 -5.24 1.55
C SER A 40 -13.63 -3.74 1.34
N VAL A 41 -12.92 -3.13 2.29
CA VAL A 41 -12.51 -1.72 2.30
C VAL A 41 -11.03 -1.66 2.62
N ALA A 42 -10.25 -0.98 1.78
CA ALA A 42 -8.85 -0.73 2.04
C ALA A 42 -8.71 0.38 3.08
N ASN A 43 -7.95 0.11 4.14
CA ASN A 43 -7.55 1.07 5.17
C ASN A 43 -6.04 1.22 5.11
N ASN A 44 -5.52 2.41 4.74
CA ASN A 44 -4.11 2.60 4.38
C ASN A 44 -3.60 1.54 3.39
N GLY A 45 -4.42 1.16 2.42
CA GLY A 45 -4.08 0.11 1.44
C GLY A 45 -4.23 -1.33 1.95
N ALA A 46 -4.42 -1.59 3.24
CA ALA A 46 -4.69 -2.94 3.73
C ALA A 46 -6.16 -3.32 3.50
N CYS A 47 -6.42 -4.40 2.76
CA CYS A 47 -7.76 -4.92 2.49
C CYS A 47 -8.37 -5.50 3.76
N LEU A 48 -9.39 -4.83 4.31
CA LEU A 48 -10.10 -5.29 5.51
C LEU A 48 -11.55 -5.60 5.21
N THR A 49 -12.09 -6.62 5.90
CA THR A 49 -13.49 -7.02 5.78
C THR A 49 -14.34 -6.31 6.82
N ALA A 50 -15.40 -5.63 6.40
CA ALA A 50 -16.36 -4.98 7.28
C ALA A 50 -17.13 -6.05 8.09
N SER A 51 -16.76 -6.24 9.36
CA SER A 51 -17.38 -7.21 10.28
C SER A 51 -18.63 -6.65 10.96
N GLY A 52 -18.76 -5.33 11.04
CA GLY A 52 -19.96 -4.66 11.54
C GLY A 52 -20.07 -3.23 11.02
N ILE A 53 -21.30 -2.78 10.80
CA ILE A 53 -21.61 -1.45 10.27
C ILE A 53 -22.68 -0.83 11.15
N ASP A 54 -22.41 0.36 11.67
CA ASP A 54 -23.32 1.15 12.49
C ASP A 54 -23.29 2.62 12.03
N GLY A 55 -24.22 2.96 11.13
CA GLY A 55 -24.21 4.25 10.43
C GLY A 55 -22.86 4.46 9.71
N PRO A 56 -22.14 5.57 9.99
CA PRO A 56 -20.86 5.84 9.35
C PRO A 56 -19.69 5.05 9.94
N ARG A 57 -19.88 4.36 11.08
CA ARG A 57 -18.82 3.64 11.78
C ARG A 57 -18.78 2.18 11.33
N VAL A 58 -17.64 1.79 10.78
CA VAL A 58 -17.40 0.44 10.29
C VAL A 58 -16.33 -0.23 11.14
N ARG A 59 -16.61 -1.47 11.54
CA ARG A 59 -15.72 -2.33 12.31
C ARG A 59 -15.02 -3.32 11.40
N PHE A 60 -13.75 -3.53 11.65
CA PHE A 60 -12.88 -4.47 10.96
C PHE A 60 -12.20 -5.34 12.00
N ASP A 61 -12.29 -6.65 11.85
CA ASP A 61 -11.52 -7.59 12.65
C ASP A 61 -10.20 -7.86 11.91
N VAL A 62 -9.09 -7.45 12.51
CA VAL A 62 -7.75 -7.45 11.93
C VAL A 62 -6.89 -8.48 12.65
N ILE A 63 -6.30 -9.39 11.88
CA ILE A 63 -5.43 -10.44 12.42
C ILE A 63 -4.07 -9.87 12.84
N ALA A 64 -3.40 -10.55 13.77
CA ALA A 64 -2.10 -10.14 14.30
C ALA A 64 -1.05 -9.89 13.19
N GLU A 65 -0.98 -10.76 12.17
CA GLU A 65 -0.03 -10.58 11.07
C GLU A 65 -0.22 -9.24 10.34
N THR A 66 -1.46 -8.85 10.05
CA THR A 66 -1.75 -7.55 9.42
C THR A 66 -1.36 -6.40 10.34
N MET A 67 -1.63 -6.52 11.65
CA MET A 67 -1.22 -5.50 12.63
C MET A 67 0.30 -5.37 12.71
N GLU A 68 1.05 -6.47 12.62
CA GLU A 68 2.52 -6.48 12.69
C GLU A 68 3.19 -6.01 11.39
N ARG A 69 2.59 -6.31 10.23
CA ARG A 69 3.18 -6.07 8.90
C ARG A 69 2.81 -4.72 8.30
N THR A 70 1.91 -3.98 8.92
CA THR A 70 1.38 -2.70 8.41
C THR A 70 1.48 -1.62 9.48
N ASN A 71 1.33 -0.35 9.06
CA ASN A 71 1.22 0.78 9.98
C ASN A 71 -0.08 0.78 10.80
N LEU A 72 -1.03 -0.12 10.53
CA LEU A 72 -2.25 -0.23 11.33
C LEU A 72 -1.95 -0.60 12.79
N GLY A 73 -0.86 -1.33 13.05
CA GLY A 73 -0.40 -1.67 14.39
C GLY A 73 0.03 -0.49 15.24
N ALA A 74 0.34 0.66 14.62
CA ALA A 74 0.77 1.88 15.30
C ALA A 74 -0.36 2.88 15.50
N LEU A 75 -1.57 2.60 14.99
CA LEU A 75 -2.70 3.53 15.08
C LEU A 75 -3.19 3.69 16.52
N ALA A 76 -3.61 4.91 16.83
CA ALA A 76 -4.34 5.27 18.03
C ALA A 76 -5.73 5.83 17.67
N VAL A 77 -6.64 5.83 18.66
CA VAL A 77 -7.92 6.53 18.52
C VAL A 77 -7.67 8.03 18.28
N GLY A 78 -8.28 8.57 17.25
CA GLY A 78 -8.07 9.94 16.77
C GLY A 78 -7.23 10.04 15.50
N ASP A 79 -6.49 8.99 15.15
CA ASP A 79 -5.72 8.95 13.90
C ASP A 79 -6.62 8.86 12.67
N ARG A 80 -6.03 9.10 11.50
CA ARG A 80 -6.71 9.04 10.21
C ARG A 80 -6.08 7.97 9.33
N VAL A 81 -6.92 7.31 8.53
CA VAL A 81 -6.50 6.32 7.54
C VAL A 81 -7.08 6.65 6.17
N ASN A 82 -6.34 6.38 5.10
CA ASN A 82 -6.86 6.41 3.73
C ASN A 82 -7.90 5.32 3.55
N ILE A 83 -9.01 5.66 2.88
CA ILE A 83 -10.13 4.76 2.62
C ILE A 83 -10.34 4.60 1.11
N GLU A 84 -10.46 3.36 0.68
CA GLU A 84 -10.93 3.01 -0.66
C GLU A 84 -11.85 1.77 -0.59
N ARG A 85 -13.05 1.87 -1.18
CA ARG A 85 -13.94 0.71 -1.33
C ARG A 85 -13.47 -0.18 -2.46
N SER A 86 -13.78 -1.47 -2.37
CA SER A 86 -13.50 -2.41 -3.46
C SER A 86 -14.12 -1.97 -4.78
N LEU A 87 -13.35 -2.15 -5.85
CA LEU A 87 -13.76 -1.88 -7.23
C LEU A 87 -15.01 -2.68 -7.60
N ARG A 88 -15.97 -2.03 -8.28
CA ARG A 88 -17.13 -2.68 -8.90
C ARG A 88 -16.93 -2.81 -10.40
N PHE A 89 -17.61 -3.78 -11.01
CA PHE A 89 -17.59 -3.91 -12.46
C PHE A 89 -18.21 -2.68 -13.12
N GLY A 90 -17.48 -2.07 -14.06
CA GLY A 90 -17.88 -0.83 -14.74
C GLY A 90 -17.32 0.45 -14.11
N ASP A 91 -16.64 0.36 -12.97
CA ASP A 91 -15.92 1.49 -12.38
C ASP A 91 -14.67 1.84 -13.23
N GLU A 92 -14.26 3.10 -13.16
CA GLU A 92 -13.04 3.59 -13.77
C GLU A 92 -11.79 3.08 -13.01
N LEU A 93 -10.79 2.60 -13.75
CA LEU A 93 -9.48 2.24 -13.19
C LEU A 93 -8.51 3.42 -13.37
N GLY A 94 -8.58 4.42 -12.48
CA GLY A 94 -7.79 5.65 -12.58
C GLY A 94 -6.33 5.52 -12.12
N GLY A 95 -6.00 4.50 -11.33
CA GLY A 95 -4.65 4.19 -10.87
C GLY A 95 -4.11 2.91 -11.50
N HIS A 96 -3.64 1.98 -10.66
CA HIS A 96 -3.28 0.63 -11.07
C HIS A 96 -3.98 -0.41 -10.20
N VAL A 97 -3.95 -1.67 -10.63
CA VAL A 97 -4.67 -2.72 -9.93
C VAL A 97 -3.95 -3.05 -8.63
N LEU A 98 -4.63 -2.83 -7.50
CA LEU A 98 -4.16 -3.20 -6.17
C LEU A 98 -4.95 -4.37 -5.63
N SER A 99 -4.24 -5.26 -4.93
CA SER A 99 -4.84 -6.34 -4.15
C SER A 99 -5.33 -5.85 -2.80
N GLY A 100 -4.63 -4.88 -2.21
CA GLY A 100 -4.75 -4.48 -0.82
C GLY A 100 -3.98 -5.41 0.13
N HIS A 101 -3.03 -6.20 -0.41
CA HIS A 101 -2.10 -7.02 0.37
C HIS A 101 -0.78 -6.26 0.50
N VAL A 102 -0.65 -5.54 1.59
CA VAL A 102 0.55 -4.77 1.92
C VAL A 102 1.77 -5.68 1.93
N SER A 103 2.79 -5.33 1.14
CA SER A 103 4.02 -6.10 0.98
C SER A 103 5.03 -5.82 2.10
N GLY A 104 4.91 -4.67 2.75
CA GLY A 104 5.70 -4.23 3.89
C GLY A 104 5.42 -2.77 4.19
N THR A 105 6.31 -2.14 4.95
CA THR A 105 6.24 -0.69 5.21
C THR A 105 7.43 0.03 4.60
N ALA A 106 7.28 1.33 4.41
CA ALA A 106 8.33 2.23 4.01
C ALA A 106 8.38 3.42 4.97
N THR A 107 9.58 3.90 5.29
CA THR A 107 9.78 5.02 6.22
C THR A 107 10.01 6.30 5.43
N VAL A 108 9.24 7.35 5.69
CA VAL A 108 9.48 8.67 5.10
C VAL A 108 10.84 9.19 5.58
N CYS A 109 11.82 9.31 4.69
CA CYS A 109 13.18 9.73 5.07
C CYS A 109 13.52 11.15 4.62
N GLU A 110 12.81 11.69 3.63
CA GLU A 110 13.02 13.07 3.17
C GLU A 110 11.73 13.63 2.54
N ILE A 111 11.46 14.91 2.78
CA ILE A 111 10.34 15.64 2.17
C ILE A 111 10.89 16.93 1.56
N ILE A 112 10.76 17.08 0.26
CA ILE A 112 11.19 18.25 -0.50
C ILE A 112 9.93 18.95 -1.02
N ALA A 113 9.67 20.16 -0.54
CA ALA A 113 8.59 21.00 -1.04
C ALA A 113 9.08 21.84 -2.22
N ASP A 114 8.37 21.77 -3.34
CA ASP A 114 8.62 22.58 -4.54
C ASP A 114 7.30 23.23 -5.01
N GLY A 115 7.08 24.46 -4.57
CA GLY A 115 5.84 25.19 -4.83
C GLY A 115 4.62 24.45 -4.28
N ALA A 116 3.73 24.04 -5.18
CA ALA A 116 2.51 23.29 -4.84
C ALA A 116 2.72 21.77 -4.80
N ASN A 117 3.86 21.28 -5.27
CA ASN A 117 4.18 19.85 -5.31
C ASN A 117 5.09 19.48 -4.13
N ARG A 118 5.05 18.20 -3.77
CA ARG A 118 5.92 17.64 -2.73
C ARG A 118 6.55 16.36 -3.23
N THR A 119 7.87 16.31 -3.27
CA THR A 119 8.60 15.06 -3.49
C THR A 119 8.92 14.44 -2.14
N MET A 120 8.53 13.18 -1.96
CA MET A 120 8.79 12.42 -0.75
C MET A 120 9.69 11.24 -1.08
N TRP A 121 10.73 11.04 -0.29
CA TRP A 121 11.59 9.86 -0.34
C TRP A 121 11.25 8.92 0.80
N PHE A 122 11.29 7.63 0.48
CA PHE A 122 10.97 6.56 1.40
C PHE A 122 12.12 5.55 1.42
N GLU A 123 12.58 5.19 2.62
CA GLU A 123 13.42 4.03 2.85
C GLU A 123 12.56 2.77 2.83
N VAL A 124 13.00 1.78 2.06
CA VAL A 124 12.24 0.55 1.81
C VAL A 124 13.10 -0.65 2.16
N ASP A 125 12.46 -1.72 2.65
CA ASP A 125 13.14 -3.00 2.85
C ASP A 125 13.90 -3.43 1.58
N PRO A 126 15.20 -3.78 1.67
CA PRO A 126 16.00 -4.17 0.52
C PRO A 126 15.41 -5.33 -0.30
N SER A 127 14.63 -6.22 0.34
CA SER A 127 13.95 -7.32 -0.35
C SER A 127 12.86 -6.82 -1.30
N LEU A 128 12.24 -5.67 -1.05
CA LEU A 128 11.20 -5.12 -1.93
C LEU A 128 11.78 -4.28 -3.07
N MET A 129 13.01 -3.77 -2.90
CA MET A 129 13.63 -2.86 -3.87
C MET A 129 13.65 -3.41 -5.29
N ARG A 130 13.87 -4.73 -5.49
CA ARG A 130 13.92 -5.35 -6.83
C ARG A 130 12.63 -5.16 -7.65
N TYR A 131 11.50 -4.91 -7.00
CA TYR A 131 10.20 -4.70 -7.64
C TYR A 131 9.88 -3.23 -7.91
N LEU A 132 10.67 -2.30 -7.38
CA LEU A 132 10.41 -0.87 -7.47
C LEU A 132 11.34 -0.23 -8.49
N MET A 133 10.81 0.38 -9.56
CA MET A 133 11.63 0.92 -10.66
C MET A 133 11.21 2.34 -11.04
N TRP A 134 12.13 3.12 -11.62
CA TRP A 134 11.81 4.45 -12.11
C TRP A 134 10.67 4.39 -13.14
N LYS A 135 9.66 5.26 -12.97
CA LYS A 135 8.39 5.25 -13.72
C LYS A 135 7.53 3.98 -13.57
N GLY A 136 7.89 3.09 -12.65
CA GLY A 136 7.04 2.00 -12.20
C GLY A 136 5.94 2.48 -11.25
N TRP A 137 5.02 1.57 -10.95
CA TRP A 137 3.94 1.78 -10.01
C TRP A 137 4.32 1.33 -8.60
N VAL A 138 3.75 2.00 -7.60
CA VAL A 138 3.78 1.61 -6.19
C VAL A 138 2.51 2.12 -5.52
N ALA A 139 2.00 1.42 -4.52
CA ALA A 139 1.00 1.96 -3.61
C ALA A 139 1.60 2.30 -2.25
N LEU A 140 1.36 3.53 -1.78
CA LEU A 140 1.76 4.02 -0.45
C LEU A 140 0.51 4.42 0.33
N ASP A 141 0.25 3.79 1.47
CA ASP A 141 -1.02 3.87 2.22
C ASP A 141 -2.25 3.71 1.31
N GLY A 142 -2.15 2.82 0.32
CA GLY A 142 -3.20 2.57 -0.66
C GLY A 142 -3.33 3.63 -1.76
N ALA A 143 -2.53 4.70 -1.76
CA ALA A 143 -2.50 5.64 -2.89
C ALA A 143 -1.63 5.09 -4.02
N SER A 144 -2.19 4.92 -5.21
CA SER A 144 -1.50 4.53 -6.43
C SER A 144 -0.63 5.67 -6.94
N LEU A 145 0.68 5.45 -7.02
CA LEU A 145 1.67 6.48 -7.36
C LEU A 145 2.67 5.99 -8.40
N THR A 146 3.24 6.93 -9.13
CA THR A 146 4.37 6.69 -10.03
C THR A 146 5.68 7.00 -9.32
N ILE A 147 6.61 6.07 -9.36
CA ILE A 147 7.96 6.26 -8.81
C ILE A 147 8.71 7.29 -9.67
N SER A 148 9.08 8.40 -9.04
CA SER A 148 9.77 9.53 -9.65
C SER A 148 11.29 9.43 -9.54
N GLY A 149 11.82 8.70 -8.56
CA GLY A 149 13.24 8.49 -8.32
C GLY A 149 13.52 7.17 -7.62
N VAL A 150 14.71 6.61 -7.84
CA VAL A 150 15.17 5.37 -7.20
C VAL A 150 16.64 5.52 -6.85
N ASP A 151 16.97 5.32 -5.58
CA ASP A 151 18.34 5.15 -5.10
C ASP A 151 18.52 3.70 -4.63
N ARG A 152 19.18 2.90 -5.47
CA ARG A 152 19.43 1.48 -5.20
C ARG A 152 20.44 1.27 -4.06
N THR A 153 21.42 2.16 -3.94
CA THR A 153 22.49 2.02 -2.94
C THR A 153 21.98 2.40 -1.56
N GLY A 154 21.17 3.45 -1.48
CA GLY A 154 20.51 3.87 -0.24
C GLY A 154 19.23 3.09 0.10
N GLY A 155 18.72 2.26 -0.81
CA GLY A 155 17.47 1.50 -0.60
C GLY A 155 16.23 2.39 -0.53
N ARG A 156 16.18 3.43 -1.38
CA ARG A 156 15.12 4.46 -1.36
C ARG A 156 14.39 4.60 -2.67
N ILE A 157 13.13 5.00 -2.59
CA ILE A 157 12.32 5.44 -3.72
C ILE A 157 11.74 6.82 -3.46
N ALA A 158 11.44 7.56 -4.52
CA ALA A 158 10.79 8.85 -4.43
C ALA A 158 9.47 8.86 -5.20
N VAL A 159 8.47 9.57 -4.70
CA VAL A 159 7.23 9.90 -5.42
C VAL A 159 7.04 11.42 -5.40
N SER A 160 6.47 11.96 -6.46
CA SER A 160 6.09 13.38 -6.54
C SER A 160 4.59 13.50 -6.43
N LEU A 161 4.12 14.18 -5.40
CA LEU A 161 2.71 14.32 -5.06
C LEU A 161 2.20 15.68 -5.51
N ILE A 162 1.06 15.66 -6.20
CA ILE A 162 0.30 16.84 -6.60
C ILE A 162 -0.61 17.31 -5.46
N PRO A 163 -1.10 18.57 -5.47
CA PRO A 163 -1.99 19.11 -4.44
C PRO A 163 -3.21 18.24 -4.13
N GLU A 164 -3.87 17.71 -5.17
CA GLU A 164 -5.05 16.86 -5.02
C GLU A 164 -4.76 15.61 -4.17
N THR A 165 -3.62 14.94 -4.41
CA THR A 165 -3.23 13.75 -3.62
C THR A 165 -2.86 14.12 -2.19
N LEU A 166 -2.17 15.25 -2.00
CA LEU A 166 -1.79 15.73 -0.67
C LEU A 166 -3.02 16.10 0.17
N GLU A 167 -4.04 16.72 -0.43
CA GLU A 167 -5.27 17.09 0.27
C GLU A 167 -6.15 15.87 0.59
N ARG A 168 -6.24 14.92 -0.35
CA ARG A 168 -7.15 13.78 -0.27
C ARG A 168 -6.64 12.63 0.61
N THR A 169 -5.33 12.55 0.85
CA THR A 169 -4.70 11.38 1.49
C THR A 169 -3.90 11.74 2.75
N THR A 170 -3.65 10.74 3.58
CA THR A 170 -2.77 10.83 4.76
C THR A 170 -1.36 11.32 4.41
N LEU A 171 -0.90 11.11 3.17
CA LEU A 171 0.43 11.54 2.70
C LEU A 171 0.62 13.07 2.75
N GLY A 172 -0.45 13.87 2.78
CA GLY A 172 -0.33 15.31 3.02
C GLY A 172 0.17 15.65 4.43
N HIS A 173 -0.08 14.75 5.38
CA HIS A 173 0.10 14.95 6.81
C HIS A 173 1.30 14.21 7.41
N VAL A 174 1.89 13.25 6.69
CA VAL A 174 3.08 12.54 7.16
C VAL A 174 4.30 13.45 7.25
N THR A 175 5.18 13.10 8.17
CA THR A 175 6.45 13.75 8.48
C THR A 175 7.61 12.77 8.35
N VAL A 176 8.84 13.29 8.33
CA VAL A 176 10.03 12.43 8.28
C VAL A 176 10.08 11.55 9.54
N GLY A 177 10.25 10.24 9.33
CA GLY A 177 10.20 9.21 10.36
C GLY A 177 8.90 8.40 10.38
N ASP A 178 7.83 8.88 9.74
CA ASP A 178 6.55 8.17 9.71
C ASP A 178 6.61 6.93 8.81
N LEU A 179 5.84 5.90 9.18
CA LEU A 179 5.70 4.64 8.46
C LEU A 179 4.44 4.65 7.59
N VAL A 180 4.62 4.31 6.32
CA VAL A 180 3.52 4.11 5.36
C VAL A 180 3.49 2.66 4.91
N ASN A 181 2.29 2.13 4.63
CA ASN A 181 2.14 0.81 4.01
C ASN A 181 2.61 0.87 2.57
N LEU A 182 3.37 -0.13 2.13
CA LEU A 182 3.85 -0.26 0.77
C LEU A 182 3.29 -1.55 0.16
N GLU A 183 2.62 -1.43 -0.98
CA GLU A 183 2.26 -2.55 -1.85
C GLU A 183 3.01 -2.40 -3.18
N ILE A 184 3.71 -3.47 -3.58
CA ILE A 184 4.37 -3.55 -4.89
C ILE A 184 3.35 -3.94 -5.97
N ASP A 185 3.60 -3.49 -7.19
CA ASP A 185 2.76 -3.88 -8.33
C ASP A 185 2.82 -5.39 -8.58
N ALA A 186 1.66 -6.06 -8.54
CA ALA A 186 1.57 -7.52 -8.66
C ALA A 186 2.06 -8.04 -10.01
N HIS A 187 1.89 -7.26 -11.09
CA HIS A 187 2.41 -7.64 -12.41
C HIS A 187 3.93 -7.63 -12.42
N THR A 188 4.53 -6.57 -11.89
CA THR A 188 5.99 -6.46 -11.72
C THR A 188 6.51 -7.59 -10.85
N GLN A 189 5.84 -7.90 -9.73
CA GLN A 189 6.20 -9.00 -8.85
C GLN A 189 6.20 -10.34 -9.59
N ALA A 190 5.12 -10.64 -10.33
CA ALA A 190 5.01 -11.87 -11.11
C ALA A 190 6.10 -11.99 -12.18
N ILE A 191 6.39 -10.90 -12.91
CA ILE A 191 7.44 -10.88 -13.93
C ILE A 191 8.82 -11.13 -13.30
N VAL A 192 9.17 -10.37 -12.25
CA VAL A 192 10.46 -10.49 -11.58
C VAL A 192 10.63 -11.89 -10.99
N GLN A 193 9.62 -12.42 -10.32
CA GLN A 193 9.66 -13.77 -9.75
C GLN A 193 9.85 -14.83 -10.84
N THR A 194 9.05 -14.76 -11.92
CA THR A 194 9.15 -15.71 -13.04
C THR A 194 10.55 -15.70 -13.65
N VAL A 195 11.14 -14.52 -13.88
CA VAL A 195 12.49 -14.40 -14.44
C VAL A 195 13.54 -14.94 -13.46
N GLN A 196 13.40 -14.67 -12.16
CA GLN A 196 14.31 -15.20 -11.15
C GLN A 196 14.26 -16.73 -11.07
N ASP A 197 13.07 -17.32 -11.13
CA ASP A 197 12.89 -18.77 -11.09
C ASP A 197 13.49 -19.43 -12.34
N LEU A 198 13.23 -18.87 -13.53
CA LEU A 198 13.83 -19.35 -14.78
C LEU A 198 15.36 -19.23 -14.78
N LEU A 199 15.91 -18.11 -14.32
CA LEU A 199 17.37 -17.93 -14.21
C LEU A 199 17.99 -18.71 -13.04
N GLY A 200 17.17 -19.18 -12.09
CA GLY A 200 17.56 -20.07 -11.01
C GLY A 200 17.60 -21.54 -11.44
N ASP A 201 16.85 -21.92 -12.48
CA ASP A 201 16.82 -23.26 -13.05
C ASP A 201 18.12 -23.58 -13.82
N PRO A 202 18.96 -24.52 -13.34
CA PRO A 202 20.22 -24.88 -14.01
C PRO A 202 20.04 -25.38 -15.43
N ASP A 203 18.96 -26.12 -15.71
CA ASP A 203 18.71 -26.71 -17.03
C ASP A 203 18.35 -25.62 -18.04
N PHE A 204 17.53 -24.66 -17.62
CA PHE A 204 17.18 -23.49 -18.44
C PHE A 204 18.41 -22.62 -18.71
N ARG A 205 19.24 -22.36 -17.69
CA ARG A 205 20.50 -21.61 -17.86
C ARG A 205 21.44 -22.28 -18.86
N ALA A 206 21.63 -23.59 -18.77
CA ALA A 206 22.50 -24.35 -19.66
C ALA A 206 22.03 -24.29 -21.13
N GLN A 207 20.72 -24.29 -21.36
CA GLN A 207 20.14 -24.18 -22.69
C GLN A 207 20.33 -22.79 -23.33
N ILE A 208 20.31 -21.72 -22.54
CA ILE A 208 20.40 -20.34 -23.05
C ILE A 208 21.84 -19.81 -23.12
N LEU A 209 22.68 -20.13 -22.13
CA LEU A 209 24.05 -19.62 -22.03
C LEU A 209 25.08 -20.52 -22.72
N GLY A 210 24.67 -21.72 -23.17
CA GLY A 210 25.55 -22.76 -23.67
C GLY A 210 26.21 -23.55 -22.52
N SER A 211 26.57 -24.81 -22.79
CA SER A 211 27.07 -25.79 -21.81
C SER A 211 28.37 -25.41 -21.08
N ASP A 212 29.06 -24.34 -21.50
CA ASP A 212 30.32 -23.88 -20.89
C ASP A 212 30.12 -22.86 -19.76
N ALA A 213 28.88 -22.41 -19.48
CA ALA A 213 28.57 -21.43 -18.44
C ALA A 213 28.12 -22.04 -17.10
N ALA A 214 28.24 -23.37 -16.94
CA ALA A 214 27.78 -24.10 -15.75
C ALA A 214 28.86 -24.29 -14.66
N ALA A 215 29.97 -23.53 -14.72
CA ALA A 215 31.03 -23.52 -13.71
C ALA A 215 30.99 -22.26 -12.84
#